data_AF-A0A2D6Y2S7-F1
#
_entry.id   AF-A0A2D6Y2S7-F1
#
_cell.length_a   1.000
_cell.length_b   1.000
_cell.length_c   1.000
_cell.angle_alpha   90.00
_cell.angle_beta   90.00
_cell.angle_gamma   90.00
#
_symmetry.space_group_name_H-M   'P 1'
#
loop_
_entity.id
_entity.type
_entity.pdbx_description
1 polymer ?
#
loop_
_entity_poly.entity_id
_entity_poly.type
_entity_poly.pdbx_seq_one_letter_code
_entity_poly.pdbx_strand_id
1 'polypeptide(L)'
;MTGSMITGHVVAGHGVASGRSTSSPYPAGTICLQMPFFQALGLDLSNCFSGTLNVSFAPAEVVLSQPDMTFPNVDWSEHHPPETFSFWRVEMVSASQQRAKAWIYRPHPETKQRHWQPPTVLEVLAPFQEGLSPGSEVSLNDPQQRLQLVDGVRLRARLLEFLKFRVLASQSSFFSDNNHVDRRVWLKQMHPEALQLPDQDLDRVWQQAQMLYTED
;
A
#
# COMPACT_ATOMS: atom_id res chain seq x y z
N MET A 1 -20.42 7.06 13.91
CA MET A 1 -19.12 6.35 13.96
C MET A 1 -18.13 7.22 13.23
N THR A 2 -17.16 7.81 13.94
CA THR A 2 -16.09 8.60 13.34
C THR A 2 -15.13 7.64 12.66
N GLY A 3 -15.01 7.71 11.33
CA GLY A 3 -14.04 6.93 10.55
C GLY A 3 -12.61 7.22 10.97
N SER A 4 -11.67 6.34 10.59
CA SER A 4 -10.25 6.63 10.76
C SER A 4 -9.85 7.69 9.72
N MET A 5 -9.39 8.84 10.19
CA MET A 5 -8.85 9.91 9.35
C MET A 5 -7.32 9.88 9.46
N ILE A 6 -6.65 9.77 8.31
CA ILE A 6 -5.20 9.88 8.21
C ILE A 6 -4.85 11.11 7.38
N THR A 7 -3.82 11.85 7.77
CA THR A 7 -3.42 13.10 7.13
C THR A 7 -2.01 12.96 6.58
N GLY A 8 -1.80 13.43 5.36
CA GLY A 8 -0.52 13.42 4.68
C GLY A 8 -0.35 14.61 3.75
N HIS A 9 0.75 14.62 3.02
CA HIS A 9 1.10 15.71 2.11
C HIS A 9 1.19 15.23 0.67
N VAL A 10 0.67 16.02 -0.25
CA VAL A 10 0.80 15.77 -1.68
C VAL A 10 2.27 15.79 -2.07
N VAL A 11 2.72 14.79 -2.82
CA VAL A 11 4.08 14.70 -3.35
C VAL A 11 4.06 14.54 -4.86
N ALA A 12 5.16 14.96 -5.51
CA ALA A 12 5.31 14.74 -6.94
C ALA A 12 5.43 13.24 -7.24
N GLY A 13 4.69 12.78 -8.25
CA GLY A 13 4.84 11.43 -8.81
C GLY A 13 5.76 11.40 -10.02
N HIS A 14 5.97 10.20 -10.57
CA HIS A 14 6.74 10.01 -11.80
C HIS A 14 6.02 10.50 -13.08
N GLY A 15 4.75 10.93 -12.99
CA GLY A 15 3.97 11.42 -14.14
C GLY A 15 3.49 10.34 -15.12
N VAL A 16 3.72 9.05 -14.82
CA VAL A 16 3.30 7.92 -15.66
C VAL A 16 1.77 7.76 -15.65
N ALA A 17 1.14 7.89 -14.48
CA ALA A 17 -0.31 7.78 -14.32
C ALA A 17 -1.09 8.83 -15.12
N SER A 18 -0.56 10.05 -15.20
CA SER A 18 -1.19 11.21 -15.84
C SER A 18 -0.69 11.52 -17.25
N GLY A 19 0.20 10.69 -17.81
CA GLY A 19 0.76 10.91 -19.15
C GLY A 19 1.74 12.08 -19.25
N ARG A 20 2.13 12.69 -18.12
CA ARG A 20 3.08 13.82 -18.09
C ARG A 20 4.54 13.37 -18.20
N SER A 21 4.82 12.09 -18.04
CA SER A 21 6.18 11.54 -18.17
C SER A 21 6.58 11.41 -19.63
N THR A 22 7.67 12.07 -20.02
CA THR A 22 8.23 12.01 -21.38
C THR A 22 8.89 10.67 -21.70
N SER A 23 9.21 9.86 -20.69
CA SER A 23 9.83 8.53 -20.84
C SER A 23 8.82 7.38 -20.71
N SER A 24 7.54 7.69 -20.52
CA SER A 24 6.48 6.68 -20.44
C SER A 24 6.07 6.21 -21.84
N PRO A 25 5.88 4.90 -22.07
CA PRO A 25 5.30 4.39 -23.32
C PRO A 25 3.80 4.72 -23.44
N TYR A 26 3.20 5.31 -22.40
CA TYR A 26 1.77 5.60 -22.30
C TYR A 26 1.51 7.12 -22.38
N PRO A 27 1.36 7.71 -23.59
CA PRO A 27 1.21 9.16 -23.75
C PRO A 27 -0.09 9.72 -23.17
N ALA A 28 -1.17 8.92 -23.13
CA ALA A 28 -2.43 9.29 -22.48
C ALA A 28 -2.41 9.09 -20.95
N GLY A 29 -1.34 8.49 -20.40
CA GLY A 29 -1.25 8.06 -19.01
C GLY A 29 -1.89 6.70 -18.75
N THR A 30 -1.39 5.96 -17.76
CA THR A 30 -1.88 4.60 -17.47
C THR A 30 -3.33 4.61 -16.98
N ILE A 31 -3.74 5.62 -16.21
CA ILE A 31 -5.12 5.68 -15.69
C ILE A 31 -6.13 5.78 -16.83
N CYS A 32 -5.87 6.62 -17.84
CA CYS A 32 -6.73 6.75 -19.02
C CYS A 32 -6.94 5.39 -19.70
N LEU A 33 -5.86 4.64 -19.88
CA LEU A 33 -5.86 3.33 -20.55
C LEU A 33 -6.54 2.24 -19.71
N GLN A 34 -6.42 2.30 -18.39
CA GLN A 34 -6.96 1.31 -17.46
C GLN A 34 -8.45 1.51 -17.16
N MET A 35 -8.95 2.75 -17.20
CA MET A 35 -10.34 3.09 -16.85
C MET A 35 -11.41 2.24 -17.56
N PRO A 36 -11.33 1.98 -18.88
CA PRO A 36 -12.31 1.12 -19.56
C PRO A 36 -12.38 -0.30 -19.00
N PHE A 37 -11.24 -0.88 -18.60
CA PHE A 37 -11.18 -2.22 -18.02
C PHE A 37 -11.83 -2.24 -16.64
N PHE A 38 -11.53 -1.24 -15.79
CA PHE A 38 -12.14 -1.14 -14.47
C PHE A 38 -13.66 -0.89 -14.57
N GLN A 39 -14.11 -0.10 -15.54
CA GLN A 39 -15.52 0.12 -15.79
C GLN A 39 -16.24 -1.16 -16.20
N ALA A 40 -15.65 -1.95 -17.09
CA ALA A 40 -16.20 -3.26 -17.49
C ALA A 40 -16.27 -4.25 -16.31
N LEU A 41 -15.39 -4.11 -15.33
CA LEU A 41 -15.36 -4.90 -14.08
C LEU A 41 -16.25 -4.31 -12.97
N GLY A 42 -17.01 -3.24 -13.24
CA GLY A 42 -18.00 -2.66 -12.34
C GLY A 42 -17.52 -1.50 -11.47
N LEU A 43 -16.32 -0.95 -11.73
CA LEU A 43 -15.81 0.25 -11.07
C LEU A 43 -15.83 1.45 -12.03
N ASP A 44 -16.78 2.37 -11.81
CA ASP A 44 -16.85 3.62 -12.57
C ASP A 44 -15.95 4.71 -11.97
N LEU A 45 -14.93 5.11 -12.72
CA LEU A 45 -13.98 6.17 -12.36
C LEU A 45 -14.15 7.43 -13.21
N SER A 46 -15.23 7.55 -14.00
CA SER A 46 -15.44 8.65 -14.96
C SER A 46 -15.38 10.05 -14.33
N ASN A 47 -15.69 10.17 -13.05
CA ASN A 47 -15.60 11.43 -12.29
C ASN A 47 -14.19 11.74 -11.76
N CYS A 48 -13.22 10.83 -11.92
CA CYS A 48 -11.84 11.05 -11.47
C CYS A 48 -11.01 11.73 -12.55
N PHE A 49 -10.04 12.54 -12.12
CA PHE A 49 -8.99 12.99 -13.01
C PHE A 49 -8.19 11.79 -13.55
N SER A 50 -7.79 11.84 -14.83
CA SER A 50 -7.01 10.79 -15.47
C SER A 50 -5.54 10.83 -15.01
N GLY A 51 -5.31 10.48 -13.75
CA GLY A 51 -4.02 10.45 -13.09
C GLY A 51 -4.17 10.23 -11.59
N THR A 52 -3.07 9.98 -10.89
CA THR A 52 -3.07 9.76 -9.44
C THR A 52 -2.54 10.98 -8.70
N LEU A 53 -3.17 11.30 -7.57
CA LEU A 53 -2.62 12.18 -6.54
C LEU A 53 -1.78 11.31 -5.59
N ASN A 54 -0.48 11.58 -5.50
CA ASN A 54 0.39 10.86 -4.56
C ASN A 54 0.38 11.59 -3.22
N VAL A 55 0.02 10.87 -2.15
CA VAL A 55 -0.04 11.41 -0.79
C VAL A 55 0.95 10.66 0.07
N SER A 56 1.93 11.38 0.61
CA SER A 56 2.94 10.86 1.53
C SER A 56 2.49 11.00 2.98
N PHE A 57 2.68 9.93 3.74
CA PHE A 57 2.46 9.81 5.18
C PHE A 57 3.77 9.61 5.94
N ALA A 58 4.91 9.81 5.27
CA ALA A 58 6.22 9.65 5.86
C ALA A 58 6.36 10.48 7.16
N PRO A 59 7.01 9.93 8.20
CA PRO A 59 7.76 8.67 8.20
C PRO A 59 6.89 7.41 8.40
N ALA A 60 5.58 7.56 8.64
CA ALA A 60 4.70 6.42 8.85
C ALA A 60 4.38 5.70 7.52
N GLU A 61 4.25 4.38 7.62
CA GLU A 61 3.80 3.52 6.52
C GLU A 61 2.30 3.31 6.62
N VAL A 62 1.65 3.16 5.47
CA VAL A 62 0.21 2.91 5.41
C VAL A 62 -0.05 1.42 5.20
N VAL A 63 -0.69 0.80 6.18
CA VAL A 63 -1.19 -0.58 6.09
C VAL A 63 -2.65 -0.53 5.68
N LEU A 64 -2.95 -1.20 4.57
CA LEU A 64 -4.29 -1.32 4.00
C LEU A 64 -4.83 -2.73 4.21
N SER A 65 -6.09 -2.84 4.59
CA SER A 65 -6.79 -4.13 4.77
C SER A 65 -8.14 -4.13 4.06
N GLN A 66 -8.66 -5.30 3.70
CA GLN A 66 -10.05 -5.46 3.20
C GLN A 66 -10.47 -4.46 2.09
N PRO A 67 -9.87 -4.53 0.89
CA PRO A 67 -10.26 -3.67 -0.22
C PRO A 67 -11.76 -3.78 -0.54
N ASP A 68 -12.38 -2.67 -0.96
CA ASP A 68 -13.76 -2.68 -1.47
C ASP A 68 -13.86 -3.54 -2.74
N MET A 69 -12.83 -3.47 -3.60
CA MET A 69 -12.77 -4.21 -4.86
C MET A 69 -11.35 -4.69 -5.11
N THR A 70 -11.21 -5.91 -5.63
CA THR A 70 -9.94 -6.44 -6.13
C THR A 70 -10.16 -7.06 -7.50
N PHE A 71 -9.35 -6.64 -8.46
CA PHE A 71 -9.37 -7.14 -9.83
C PHE A 71 -8.04 -7.86 -10.09
N PRO A 72 -8.02 -9.19 -10.00
CA PRO A 72 -6.83 -9.96 -10.27
C PRO A 72 -6.56 -10.05 -11.78
N ASN A 73 -5.28 -9.99 -12.16
CA ASN A 73 -4.78 -10.25 -13.52
C ASN A 73 -5.54 -9.49 -14.63
N VAL A 74 -5.70 -8.19 -14.47
CA VAL A 74 -6.29 -7.31 -15.50
C VAL A 74 -5.27 -7.11 -16.62
N ASP A 75 -5.63 -7.58 -17.81
CA ASP A 75 -4.82 -7.46 -19.02
C ASP A 75 -5.16 -6.17 -19.78
N TRP A 76 -4.58 -5.05 -19.33
CA TRP A 76 -4.92 -3.72 -19.84
C TRP A 76 -3.94 -3.17 -20.88
N SER A 77 -2.85 -3.90 -21.17
CA SER A 77 -1.77 -3.46 -22.05
C SER A 77 -0.97 -4.66 -22.57
N GLU A 78 -0.57 -4.62 -23.85
CA GLU A 78 0.28 -5.65 -24.46
C GLU A 78 1.77 -5.54 -24.02
N HIS A 79 2.14 -4.50 -23.26
CA HIS A 79 3.55 -4.22 -22.93
C HIS A 79 4.10 -5.00 -21.73
N HIS A 80 3.25 -5.64 -20.94
CA HIS A 80 3.65 -6.43 -19.77
C HIS A 80 2.57 -7.45 -19.41
N PRO A 81 2.88 -8.45 -18.56
CA PRO A 81 1.87 -9.37 -18.07
C PRO A 81 0.72 -8.64 -17.34
N PRO A 82 -0.44 -9.30 -17.19
CA PRO A 82 -1.58 -8.75 -16.47
C PRO A 82 -1.24 -8.37 -15.02
N GLU A 83 -1.89 -7.32 -14.53
CA GLU A 83 -1.64 -6.75 -13.20
C GLU A 83 -2.86 -6.88 -12.28
N THR A 84 -2.61 -7.02 -10.98
CA THR A 84 -3.66 -7.04 -9.96
C THR A 84 -3.84 -5.67 -9.32
N PHE A 85 -5.08 -5.23 -9.18
CA PHE A 85 -5.44 -3.93 -8.61
C PHE A 85 -6.41 -4.09 -7.46
N SER A 86 -6.21 -3.32 -6.39
CA SER A 86 -7.19 -3.17 -5.32
C SER A 86 -7.58 -1.71 -5.11
N PHE A 87 -8.82 -1.52 -4.69
CA PHE A 87 -9.43 -0.21 -4.51
C PHE A 87 -10.11 -0.09 -3.15
N TRP A 88 -9.99 1.08 -2.52
CA TRP A 88 -10.71 1.44 -1.31
C TRP A 88 -11.46 2.74 -1.52
N ARG A 89 -12.76 2.75 -1.23
CA ARG A 89 -13.55 3.98 -1.18
C ARG A 89 -13.15 4.78 0.05
N VAL A 90 -12.82 6.04 -0.18
CA VAL A 90 -12.48 6.99 0.87
C VAL A 90 -13.12 8.34 0.57
N GLU A 91 -13.22 9.18 1.59
CA GLU A 91 -13.48 10.61 1.41
C GLU A 91 -12.16 11.36 1.57
N MET A 92 -11.83 12.17 0.57
CA MET A 92 -10.67 13.04 0.60
C MET A 92 -11.08 14.43 1.06
N VAL A 93 -10.32 15.01 1.99
CA VAL A 93 -10.55 16.36 2.52
C VAL A 93 -9.28 17.18 2.34
N SER A 94 -9.37 18.27 1.59
CA SER A 94 -8.25 19.21 1.42
C SER A 94 -8.06 20.11 2.66
N ALA A 95 -6.91 20.79 2.77
CA ALA A 95 -6.70 21.83 3.76
C ALA A 95 -7.78 22.95 3.72
N SER A 96 -8.34 23.23 2.53
CA SER A 96 -9.44 24.18 2.34
C SER A 96 -10.84 23.62 2.69
N GLN A 97 -10.89 22.46 3.36
CA GLN A 97 -12.13 21.75 3.74
C GLN A 97 -13.00 21.29 2.57
N GLN A 98 -12.47 21.28 1.34
CA GLN A 98 -13.17 20.71 0.20
C GLN A 98 -13.15 19.19 0.30
N ARG A 99 -14.34 18.59 0.21
CA ARG A 99 -14.52 17.13 0.29
C ARG A 99 -14.77 16.56 -1.09
N ALA A 100 -14.15 15.42 -1.37
CA ALA A 100 -14.37 14.67 -2.60
C ALA A 100 -14.48 13.18 -2.30
N LYS A 101 -15.40 12.49 -2.99
CA LYS A 101 -15.37 11.03 -3.06
C LYS A 101 -14.14 10.62 -3.86
N ALA A 102 -13.35 9.72 -3.30
CA ALA A 102 -12.08 9.30 -3.88
C ALA A 102 -11.86 7.80 -3.69
N TRP A 103 -10.84 7.31 -4.37
CA TRP A 103 -10.42 5.92 -4.32
C TRP A 103 -8.92 5.85 -4.03
N ILE A 104 -8.52 5.07 -3.04
CA ILE A 104 -7.13 4.60 -2.99
C ILE A 104 -6.99 3.58 -4.11
N TYR A 105 -6.02 3.81 -4.99
CA TYR A 105 -5.66 2.94 -6.10
C TYR A 105 -4.36 2.22 -5.77
N ARG A 106 -4.40 0.90 -5.68
CA ARG A 106 -3.20 0.09 -5.36
C ARG A 106 -2.96 -0.96 -6.44
N PRO A 107 -2.02 -0.75 -7.35
CA PRO A 107 -1.44 -1.85 -8.12
C PRO A 107 -0.58 -2.72 -7.20
N HIS A 108 -0.73 -4.05 -7.30
CA HIS A 108 -0.03 -5.00 -6.44
C HIS A 108 1.42 -5.20 -6.90
N PRO A 109 2.43 -5.00 -6.02
CA PRO A 109 3.84 -5.09 -6.39
C PRO A 109 4.25 -6.46 -6.90
N GLU A 110 3.53 -7.52 -6.53
CA GLU A 110 3.77 -8.90 -6.96
C GLU A 110 3.57 -9.08 -8.48
N THR A 111 2.71 -8.26 -9.07
CA THR A 111 2.38 -8.32 -10.51
C THR A 111 2.88 -7.11 -11.30
N LYS A 112 3.19 -6.00 -10.61
CA LYS A 112 3.65 -4.76 -11.23
C LYS A 112 5.15 -4.78 -11.50
N GLN A 113 5.55 -4.77 -12.76
CA GLN A 113 6.97 -4.84 -13.15
C GLN A 113 7.74 -3.52 -13.00
N ARG A 114 7.06 -2.36 -12.90
CA ARG A 114 7.70 -1.03 -12.94
C ARG A 114 7.08 -0.04 -11.94
N HIS A 115 7.88 0.93 -11.50
CA HIS A 115 7.45 2.08 -10.68
C HIS A 115 6.75 1.68 -9.37
N TRP A 116 7.55 1.17 -8.43
CA TRP A 116 7.14 0.91 -7.05
C TRP A 116 7.04 2.22 -6.27
N GLN A 117 5.93 2.41 -5.56
CA GLN A 117 5.78 3.49 -4.60
C GLN A 117 6.23 3.01 -3.22
N PRO A 118 6.91 3.85 -2.42
CA PRO A 118 7.25 3.48 -1.06
C PRO A 118 5.98 3.24 -0.23
N PRO A 119 6.03 2.40 0.83
CA PRO A 119 4.87 2.07 1.66
C PRO A 119 4.31 3.27 2.44
N THR A 120 5.02 4.40 2.42
CA THR A 120 4.60 5.68 2.98
C THR A 120 3.75 6.52 2.02
N VAL A 121 3.62 6.12 0.75
CA VAL A 121 2.91 6.89 -0.28
C VAL A 121 1.71 6.10 -0.80
N LEU A 122 0.54 6.73 -0.77
CA LEU A 122 -0.65 6.22 -1.45
C LEU A 122 -0.91 6.97 -2.76
N GLU A 123 -1.37 6.22 -3.76
CA GLU A 123 -1.93 6.79 -4.98
C GLU A 123 -3.45 6.93 -4.81
N VAL A 124 -3.98 8.15 -5.01
CA VAL A 124 -5.41 8.46 -4.84
C VAL A 124 -5.98 8.91 -6.18
N LEU A 125 -7.09 8.30 -6.59
CA LEU A 125 -7.93 8.73 -7.71
C LEU A 125 -9.08 9.56 -7.16
N ALA A 126 -9.17 10.81 -7.60
CA ALA A 126 -10.18 11.76 -7.17
C ALA A 126 -10.56 12.70 -8.32
N PRO A 127 -11.72 13.37 -8.25
CA PRO A 127 -12.00 14.51 -9.11
C PRO A 127 -10.87 15.54 -9.06
N PHE A 128 -10.70 16.28 -10.15
CA PHE A 128 -9.74 17.38 -10.16
C PHE A 128 -10.14 18.44 -9.11
N GLN A 129 -9.19 18.85 -8.26
CA GLN A 129 -9.37 19.91 -7.29
C GLN A 129 -8.36 21.02 -7.56
N GLU A 130 -8.86 22.24 -7.74
CA GLU A 130 -8.02 23.41 -7.90
C GLU A 130 -7.24 23.71 -6.60
N GLY A 131 -6.00 24.17 -6.75
CA GLY A 131 -5.17 24.59 -5.63
C GLY A 131 -4.41 23.48 -4.90
N LEU A 132 -4.57 22.20 -5.29
CA LEU A 132 -3.68 21.13 -4.82
C LEU A 132 -2.35 21.16 -5.56
N SER A 133 -1.26 21.26 -4.81
CA SER A 133 0.11 21.24 -5.30
C SER A 133 1.00 20.40 -4.38
N PRO A 134 2.22 20.01 -4.79
CA PRO A 134 3.15 19.35 -3.90
C PRO A 134 3.36 20.16 -2.60
N GLY A 135 3.24 19.49 -1.45
CA GLY A 135 3.25 20.09 -0.12
C GLY A 135 1.85 20.35 0.47
N SER A 136 0.79 20.39 -0.34
CA SER A 136 -0.58 20.55 0.16
C SER A 136 -0.95 19.41 1.12
N GLU A 137 -1.57 19.77 2.24
CA GLU A 137 -2.12 18.79 3.17
C GLU A 137 -3.45 18.24 2.66
N VAL A 138 -3.59 16.92 2.75
CA VAL A 138 -4.80 16.19 2.40
C VAL A 138 -5.04 15.13 3.46
N SER A 139 -6.30 14.98 3.85
CA SER A 139 -6.74 13.93 4.76
C SER A 139 -7.62 12.91 4.04
N LEU A 140 -7.43 11.64 4.34
CA LEU A 140 -8.24 10.53 3.84
C LEU A 140 -9.04 9.96 5.01
N ASN A 141 -10.36 9.93 4.85
CA ASN A 141 -11.28 9.35 5.80
C ASN A 141 -11.81 8.02 5.26
N ASP A 142 -11.63 6.95 6.02
CA ASP A 142 -12.25 5.65 5.78
C ASP A 142 -13.16 5.27 6.96
N PRO A 143 -14.48 5.24 6.78
CA PRO A 143 -15.42 4.88 7.84
C PRO A 143 -15.27 3.42 8.30
N GLN A 144 -14.65 2.56 7.50
CA GLN A 144 -14.48 1.14 7.79
C GLN A 144 -13.18 0.84 8.58
N GLN A 145 -12.36 1.85 8.88
CA GLN A 145 -11.11 1.72 9.66
C GLN A 145 -10.06 0.77 9.07
N ARG A 146 -9.96 0.74 7.75
CA ARG A 146 -9.08 -0.17 7.01
C ARG A 146 -7.70 0.41 6.68
N LEU A 147 -7.48 1.67 7.05
CA LEU A 147 -6.25 2.44 6.83
C LEU A 147 -5.56 2.62 8.18
N GLN A 148 -4.34 2.11 8.32
CA GLN A 148 -3.57 2.24 9.55
C GLN A 148 -2.20 2.85 9.25
N LEU A 149 -1.79 3.83 10.07
CA LEU A 149 -0.43 4.35 10.05
C LEU A 149 0.42 3.57 11.06
N VAL A 150 1.55 3.05 10.62
CA VAL A 150 2.46 2.28 11.45
C VAL A 150 3.89 2.80 11.34
N ASP A 151 4.64 2.73 12.43
CA ASP A 151 6.10 2.89 12.40
C ASP A 151 6.73 1.57 11.96
N GLY A 152 6.68 1.31 10.65
CA GLY A 152 7.15 0.05 10.06
C GLY A 152 8.63 -0.21 10.36
N VAL A 153 9.46 0.83 10.35
CA VAL A 153 10.90 0.72 10.64
C VAL A 153 11.11 0.22 12.06
N ARG A 154 10.45 0.84 13.04
CA ARG A 154 10.54 0.42 14.44
C ARG A 154 9.98 -0.99 14.63
N LEU A 155 8.83 -1.30 14.05
CA LEU A 155 8.19 -2.61 14.19
C LEU A 155 9.06 -3.74 13.65
N ARG A 156 9.64 -3.57 12.45
CA ARG A 156 10.54 -4.57 11.87
C ARG A 156 11.81 -4.76 12.71
N ALA A 157 12.41 -3.66 13.20
CA ALA A 157 13.58 -3.73 14.06
C ALA A 157 13.31 -4.46 15.38
N ARG A 158 12.18 -4.15 16.04
CA ARG A 158 11.78 -4.81 17.30
C ARG A 158 11.45 -6.29 17.10
N LEU A 159 10.80 -6.64 15.99
CA LEU A 159 10.55 -8.04 15.65
C LEU A 159 11.85 -8.80 15.41
N LEU A 160 12.80 -8.23 14.67
CA LEU A 160 14.10 -8.86 14.41
C LEU A 160 14.89 -9.07 15.70
N GLU A 161 14.91 -8.07 16.60
CA GLU A 161 15.51 -8.18 17.92
C GLU A 161 14.83 -9.25 18.77
N PHE A 162 13.50 -9.29 18.79
CA PHE A 162 12.76 -10.32 19.50
C PHE A 162 13.09 -11.73 19.00
N LEU A 163 13.17 -11.94 17.67
CA LEU A 163 13.53 -13.21 17.08
C LEU A 163 14.96 -13.63 17.42
N LYS A 164 15.91 -12.70 17.46
CA LYS A 164 17.30 -12.97 17.89
C LYS A 164 17.34 -13.72 19.22
N PHE A 165 16.64 -13.21 20.23
CA PHE A 165 16.63 -13.84 21.56
C PHE A 165 15.93 -15.20 21.57
N ARG A 166 14.92 -15.41 20.72
CA ARG A 166 14.24 -16.70 20.58
C ARG A 166 15.13 -17.76 19.95
N VAL A 167 15.82 -17.42 18.87
CA VAL A 167 16.73 -18.34 18.18
C VAL A 167 17.89 -18.72 19.08
N LEU A 168 18.54 -17.75 19.74
CA LEU A 168 19.64 -18.03 20.67
C LEU A 168 19.23 -18.91 21.86
N ALA A 169 17.97 -18.84 22.29
CA ALA A 169 17.46 -19.65 23.38
C ALA A 169 17.02 -21.07 22.97
N SER A 170 16.81 -21.34 21.67
CA SER A 170 16.24 -22.61 21.18
C SER A 170 17.03 -23.28 20.04
N GLN A 171 18.15 -22.69 19.61
CA GLN A 171 19.09 -23.19 18.59
C GLN A 171 18.41 -23.62 17.28
N SER A 172 18.94 -24.63 16.58
CA SER A 172 18.69 -24.97 15.18
C SER A 172 17.28 -25.49 14.87
N SER A 173 16.46 -25.82 15.88
CA SER A 173 15.07 -26.27 15.69
C SER A 173 14.04 -25.14 15.71
N PHE A 174 14.42 -23.89 15.99
CA PHE A 174 13.42 -22.80 16.12
C PHE A 174 12.61 -22.59 14.83
N PHE A 175 13.26 -22.77 13.68
CA PHE A 175 12.66 -22.51 12.36
C PHE A 175 12.09 -23.75 11.67
N SER A 176 12.13 -24.93 12.30
CA SER A 176 11.74 -26.18 11.63
C SER A 176 10.23 -26.34 11.41
N ASP A 177 9.39 -25.58 12.13
CA ASP A 177 7.93 -25.59 11.97
C ASP A 177 7.46 -24.26 11.36
N ASN A 178 7.18 -24.28 10.05
CA ASN A 178 7.22 -23.07 9.23
C ASN A 178 5.95 -22.79 8.42
N ASN A 179 4.83 -22.55 9.11
CA ASN A 179 3.59 -22.11 8.48
C ASN A 179 3.18 -20.70 8.95
N HIS A 180 2.75 -19.84 8.03
CA HIS A 180 2.37 -18.44 8.30
C HIS A 180 1.21 -18.33 9.30
N VAL A 181 0.23 -19.23 9.23
CA VAL A 181 -0.91 -19.23 10.17
C VAL A 181 -0.41 -19.45 11.59
N ASP A 182 0.48 -20.41 11.77
CA ASP A 182 1.06 -20.75 13.07
C ASP A 182 1.97 -19.63 13.58
N ARG A 183 2.73 -18.97 12.69
CA ARG A 183 3.52 -17.77 13.02
C ARG A 183 2.65 -16.63 13.55
N ARG A 184 1.51 -16.30 12.91
CA ARG A 184 0.62 -15.23 13.40
C ARG A 184 0.00 -15.59 14.74
N VAL A 185 -0.43 -16.83 14.92
CA VAL A 185 -0.97 -17.32 16.21
C VAL A 185 0.08 -17.20 17.31
N TRP A 186 1.31 -17.60 17.03
CA TRP A 186 2.42 -17.49 17.98
C TRP A 186 2.80 -16.05 18.28
N LEU A 187 2.94 -15.19 17.26
CA LEU A 187 3.22 -13.76 17.45
C LEU A 187 2.12 -13.06 18.25
N LYS A 188 0.85 -13.45 18.05
CA LYS A 188 -0.26 -12.92 18.85
C LYS A 188 -0.06 -13.14 20.35
N GLN A 189 0.52 -14.28 20.73
CA GLN A 189 0.77 -14.63 22.12
C GLN A 189 2.07 -14.00 22.65
N MET A 190 3.13 -14.01 21.85
CA MET A 190 4.47 -13.70 22.35
C MET A 190 4.97 -12.28 22.02
N HIS A 191 4.50 -11.67 20.93
CA HIS A 191 4.91 -10.34 20.48
C HIS A 191 3.83 -9.67 19.60
N PRO A 192 2.65 -9.35 20.16
CA PRO A 192 1.45 -8.99 19.39
C PRO A 192 1.59 -7.70 18.58
N GLU A 193 2.49 -6.80 18.96
CA GLU A 193 2.70 -5.53 18.24
C GLU A 193 3.18 -5.74 16.80
N ALA A 194 3.90 -6.84 16.52
CA ALA A 194 4.35 -7.17 15.17
C ALA A 194 3.19 -7.46 14.22
N LEU A 195 2.01 -7.82 14.72
CA LEU A 195 0.84 -8.12 13.87
C LEU A 195 0.27 -6.89 13.14
N GLN A 196 0.78 -5.70 13.44
CA GLN A 196 0.55 -4.47 12.66
C GLN A 196 1.29 -4.47 11.33
N LEU A 197 2.37 -5.27 11.19
CA LEU A 197 3.06 -5.43 9.92
C LEU A 197 2.25 -6.30 8.96
N PRO A 198 2.30 -6.00 7.64
CA PRO A 198 1.76 -6.90 6.63
C PRO A 198 2.54 -8.21 6.59
N ASP A 199 1.89 -9.29 6.13
CA ASP A 199 2.50 -10.64 6.14
C ASP A 199 3.83 -10.68 5.37
N GLN A 200 3.94 -9.98 4.23
CA GLN A 200 5.19 -9.88 3.48
C GLN A 200 6.36 -9.34 4.33
N ASP A 201 6.10 -8.39 5.22
CA ASP A 201 7.14 -7.84 6.10
C ASP A 201 7.46 -8.77 7.26
N LEU A 202 6.44 -9.44 7.83
CA LEU A 202 6.68 -10.51 8.80
C LEU A 202 7.58 -11.60 8.22
N ASP A 203 7.34 -12.00 6.98
CA ASP A 203 8.09 -13.03 6.30
C ASP A 203 9.52 -12.61 5.99
N ARG A 204 9.72 -11.38 5.52
CA ARG A 204 11.06 -10.82 5.30
C ARG A 204 11.87 -10.80 6.58
N VAL A 205 11.30 -10.30 7.67
CA VAL A 205 11.99 -10.25 8.97
C VAL A 205 12.28 -11.66 9.49
N TRP A 206 11.36 -12.60 9.29
CA TRP A 206 11.55 -13.99 9.68
C TRP A 206 12.69 -14.68 8.91
N GLN A 207 12.70 -14.52 7.57
CA GLN A 207 13.79 -15.02 6.71
C GLN A 207 15.13 -14.36 7.07
N GLN A 208 15.13 -13.06 7.32
CA GLN A 208 16.31 -12.34 7.77
C GLN A 208 16.83 -12.89 9.11
N ALA A 209 15.94 -13.14 10.08
CA ALA A 209 16.31 -13.73 11.36
C ALA A 209 16.90 -15.14 11.19
N GLN A 210 16.32 -15.95 10.30
CA GLN A 210 16.86 -17.25 9.96
C GLN A 210 18.29 -17.13 9.41
N MET A 211 18.49 -16.34 8.36
CA MET A 211 19.80 -16.13 7.75
C MET A 211 20.87 -15.57 8.71
N LEU A 212 20.48 -14.71 9.67
CA LEU A 212 21.42 -14.06 10.58
C LEU A 212 21.76 -14.88 11.82
N TYR A 213 20.84 -15.74 12.27
CA TYR A 213 20.92 -16.35 13.60
C TYR A 213 20.96 -17.89 13.59
N THR A 214 20.84 -18.53 12.43
CA THR A 214 21.22 -19.94 12.28
C THR A 214 22.63 -20.00 11.71
N GLU A 215 23.55 -20.69 12.40
CA GLU A 215 24.84 -21.11 11.82
C GLU A 215 24.59 -22.16 10.73
N ASP A 216 25.45 -22.21 9.70
CA ASP A 216 25.51 -23.33 8.74
C ASP A 216 25.79 -24.66 9.44
#